data_AF-A0A540LZK8-F1
#
_entry.id   AF-A0A540LZK8-F1
#
_cell.length_a   1.000
_cell.length_b   1.000
_cell.length_c   1.000
_cell.angle_alpha   90.00
_cell.angle_beta   90.00
_cell.angle_gamma   90.00
#
_symmetry.space_group_name_H-M   'P 1'
#
loop_
_entity.id
_entity.type
_entity.pdbx_description
1 polymer ?
#
loop_
_entity_poly.entity_id
_entity_poly.type
_entity_poly.pdbx_seq_one_letter_code
_entity_poly.pdbx_strand_id
1 'polypeptide(L)'
;MGTRRVIKEFLTYRNPGPLNLPKGKGFGHPTDTHIVLPSWLFEDEVNYYAAKFDKIGFTGGINYYRNFDLNWELTAPWTGAQVKIPVKFVVGDQDLVYKSLGVEDFIHKGGFKKFVPFLEEVVMLEGVAHFIQQEKPDEISKHIHDFIKKFH
;
A
#
# COMPACT_ATOMS: atom_id res chain seq x y z
N MET A 1 14.03 -9.19 16.94
CA MET A 1 13.50 -7.87 16.49
C MET A 1 12.17 -7.65 17.20
N GLY A 2 12.00 -6.55 17.93
CA GLY A 2 10.75 -6.25 18.65
C GLY A 2 9.69 -5.64 17.73
N THR A 3 8.40 -5.80 18.07
CA THR A 3 7.25 -5.33 17.26
C THR A 3 7.34 -3.86 16.90
N ARG A 4 7.70 -3.00 17.86
CA ARG A 4 7.90 -1.56 17.60
C ARG A 4 8.92 -1.29 16.49
N ARG A 5 10.02 -2.05 16.44
CA ARG A 5 11.01 -1.93 15.35
C ARG A 5 10.39 -2.35 14.02
N VAL A 6 9.65 -3.46 13.99
CA VAL A 6 8.95 -3.92 12.77
C VAL A 6 8.03 -2.83 12.23
N ILE A 7 7.24 -2.21 13.10
CA ILE A 7 6.32 -1.13 12.72
C ILE A 7 7.08 0.07 12.14
N LYS A 8 8.18 0.49 12.77
CA LYS A 8 9.01 1.58 12.23
C LYS A 8 9.53 1.24 10.83
N GLU A 9 10.20 0.10 10.67
CA GLU A 9 10.73 -0.32 9.37
C GLU A 9 9.65 -0.39 8.29
N PHE A 10 8.47 -0.92 8.64
CA PHE A 10 7.35 -1.09 7.73
C PHE A 10 6.76 0.26 7.30
N LEU A 11 6.44 1.14 8.24
CA LEU A 11 5.83 2.44 7.95
C LEU A 11 6.81 3.41 7.28
N THR A 12 8.11 3.25 7.50
CA THR A 12 9.16 4.07 6.86
C THR A 12 9.77 3.40 5.62
N TYR A 13 9.20 2.29 5.13
CA TYR A 13 9.73 1.58 3.96
C TYR A 13 9.50 2.41 2.70
N ARG A 14 10.60 2.80 2.04
CA ARG A 14 10.58 3.61 0.80
C ARG A 14 11.39 3.02 -0.34
N ASN A 15 11.81 1.75 -0.24
CA ASN A 15 12.44 1.08 -1.37
C ASN A 15 11.36 0.80 -2.42
N PRO A 16 11.48 1.32 -3.65
CA PRO A 16 10.47 1.13 -4.70
C PRO A 16 10.43 -0.30 -5.26
N GLY A 17 11.33 -1.20 -4.82
CA GLY A 17 11.29 -2.61 -5.19
C GLY A 17 10.27 -3.42 -4.38
N PRO A 18 9.95 -4.66 -4.83
CA PRO A 18 9.10 -5.57 -4.05
C PRO A 18 9.64 -5.76 -2.63
N LEU A 19 8.74 -5.78 -1.65
CA LEU A 19 9.11 -6.04 -0.26
C LEU A 19 9.70 -7.45 -0.14
N ASN A 20 11.02 -7.50 0.05
CA ASN A 20 11.77 -8.73 0.25
C ASN A 20 12.35 -8.74 1.66
N LEU A 21 12.01 -9.77 2.44
CA LEU A 21 12.47 -9.95 3.82
C LEU A 21 13.28 -11.25 3.93
N PRO A 22 14.57 -11.27 3.52
CA PRO A 22 15.39 -12.47 3.56
C PRO A 22 15.49 -13.03 4.97
N LYS A 23 15.52 -14.36 5.09
CA LYS A 23 15.63 -15.05 6.38
C LYS A 23 16.86 -14.54 7.14
N GLY A 24 16.63 -14.05 8.35
CA GLY A 24 17.68 -13.51 9.23
C GLY A 24 18.09 -12.06 8.94
N LYS A 25 17.62 -11.43 7.85
CA LYS A 25 17.95 -10.02 7.50
C LYS A 25 16.78 -9.05 7.67
N GLY A 26 15.54 -9.54 7.74
CA GLY A 26 14.38 -8.67 7.89
C GLY A 26 14.35 -7.60 6.79
N PHE A 27 14.22 -6.33 7.18
CA PHE A 27 14.17 -5.18 6.27
C PHE A 27 15.57 -4.74 5.75
N GLY A 28 16.64 -5.46 6.09
CA GLY A 28 17.99 -5.22 5.59
C GLY A 28 18.85 -4.32 6.48
N HIS A 29 18.26 -3.54 7.38
CA HIS A 29 19.00 -2.73 8.35
C HIS A 29 19.47 -3.57 9.56
N PRO A 30 20.67 -3.31 10.11
CA PRO A 30 21.09 -3.85 11.41
C PRO A 30 20.09 -3.49 12.52
N THR A 31 19.89 -4.40 13.48
CA THR A 31 18.82 -4.27 14.50
C THR A 31 19.01 -3.10 15.47
N ASP A 32 20.23 -2.59 15.59
CA ASP A 32 20.68 -1.49 16.43
C ASP A 32 20.65 -0.11 15.72
N THR A 33 20.44 -0.09 14.40
CA THR A 33 20.41 1.17 13.62
C THR A 33 19.26 2.07 14.06
N HIS A 34 19.49 3.34 14.37
CA HIS A 34 18.39 4.25 14.70
C HIS A 34 17.50 4.56 13.46
N ILE A 35 16.18 4.42 13.57
CA ILE A 35 15.23 4.83 12.51
C ILE A 35 14.69 6.22 12.83
N VAL A 36 14.99 7.17 11.96
CA VAL A 36 14.40 8.51 11.98
C VAL A 36 13.01 8.44 11.38
N LEU A 37 12.00 8.88 12.13
CA LEU A 37 10.62 8.92 11.63
C LEU A 37 10.44 10.12 10.68
N PRO A 38 9.67 9.96 9.59
CA PRO A 38 9.29 11.08 8.74
C PRO A 38 8.36 12.03 9.49
N SER A 39 8.22 13.27 9.00
CA SER A 39 7.43 14.32 9.65
C SER A 39 5.94 14.01 9.80
N TRP A 40 5.43 13.05 9.02
CA TRP A 40 4.04 12.61 9.06
C TRP A 40 3.77 11.47 10.06
N LEU A 41 4.81 10.89 10.69
CA LEU A 41 4.68 9.75 11.61
C LEU A 41 5.26 10.07 12.98
N PHE A 42 4.41 10.01 14.01
CA PHE A 42 4.79 10.30 15.39
C PHE A 42 5.11 9.03 16.19
N GLU A 43 5.91 9.18 17.25
CA GLU A 43 6.27 8.06 18.12
C GLU A 43 5.06 7.40 18.80
N ASP A 44 4.04 8.19 19.15
CA ASP A 44 2.81 7.68 19.76
C ASP A 44 1.98 6.83 18.79
N GLU A 45 2.00 7.15 17.49
CA GLU A 45 1.33 6.34 16.47
C GLU A 45 2.05 5.00 16.27
N VAL A 46 3.39 5.04 16.21
CA VAL A 46 4.22 3.83 16.19
C VAL A 46 3.93 2.95 17.41
N ASN A 47 3.86 3.55 18.61
CA ASN A 47 3.55 2.84 19.84
C ASN A 47 2.13 2.26 19.82
N TYR A 48 1.17 2.99 19.28
CA TYR A 48 -0.20 2.52 19.10
C TYR A 48 -0.25 1.26 18.24
N TYR A 49 0.36 1.27 17.05
CA TYR A 49 0.40 0.09 16.19
C TYR A 49 1.17 -1.07 16.85
N ALA A 50 2.32 -0.78 17.46
CA ALA A 50 3.13 -1.79 18.15
C ALA A 50 2.34 -2.50 19.24
N ALA A 51 1.64 -1.75 20.11
CA ALA A 51 0.83 -2.31 21.19
C ALA A 51 -0.29 -3.23 20.67
N LYS A 52 -0.88 -2.93 19.51
CA LYS A 52 -1.88 -3.82 18.88
C LYS A 52 -1.22 -5.10 18.39
N PHE A 53 -0.14 -5.01 17.63
CA PHE A 53 0.56 -6.18 17.08
C PHE A 53 1.26 -7.03 18.14
N ASP A 54 1.67 -6.46 19.28
CA ASP A 54 2.17 -7.22 20.43
C ASP A 54 1.09 -8.12 21.03
N LYS A 55 -0.17 -7.67 21.01
CA LYS A 55 -1.31 -8.44 21.53
C LYS A 55 -1.79 -9.53 20.59
N ILE A 56 -1.84 -9.26 19.27
CA ILE A 56 -2.49 -10.14 18.30
C ILE A 56 -1.52 -10.87 17.34
N GLY A 57 -0.25 -10.44 17.31
CA GLY A 57 0.75 -10.92 16.36
C GLY A 57 0.50 -10.50 14.91
N PHE A 58 1.38 -10.92 14.01
CA PHE A 58 1.32 -10.57 12.58
C PHE A 58 0.63 -11.65 11.71
N THR A 59 0.36 -12.83 12.27
CA THR A 59 -0.14 -13.99 11.51
C THR A 59 -1.43 -13.70 10.74
N GLY A 60 -2.37 -12.97 11.35
CA GLY A 60 -3.64 -12.61 10.70
C GLY A 60 -3.43 -11.81 9.41
N GLY A 61 -2.63 -10.74 9.47
CA GLY A 61 -2.31 -9.94 8.29
C GLY A 61 -1.50 -10.71 7.25
N ILE A 62 -0.55 -11.54 7.68
CA ILE A 62 0.27 -12.37 6.77
C ILE A 62 -0.57 -13.46 6.08
N ASN A 63 -1.62 -13.97 6.72
CA ASN A 63 -2.47 -15.01 6.14
C ASN A 63 -3.18 -14.58 4.84
N TYR A 64 -3.38 -13.28 4.61
CA TYR A 64 -3.90 -12.79 3.33
C TYR A 64 -2.96 -13.15 2.17
N TYR A 65 -1.65 -12.95 2.36
CA TYR A 65 -0.63 -13.31 1.35
C TYR A 65 -0.52 -14.82 1.15
N ARG A 66 -0.69 -15.62 2.22
CA ARG A 66 -0.70 -17.09 2.13
C ARG A 66 -1.85 -17.64 1.30
N ASN A 67 -2.90 -16.85 1.09
CA ASN A 67 -4.09 -17.22 0.33
C ASN A 67 -4.08 -16.66 -1.11
N PHE A 68 -2.99 -16.05 -1.59
CA PHE A 68 -2.97 -15.49 -2.95
C PHE A 68 -3.27 -16.53 -4.03
N ASP A 69 -2.64 -17.71 -3.95
CA ASP A 69 -2.87 -18.80 -4.92
C ASP A 69 -4.31 -19.31 -4.86
N LEU A 70 -4.85 -19.52 -3.66
CA LEU A 70 -6.24 -19.95 -3.49
C LEU A 70 -7.23 -18.89 -3.97
N ASN A 71 -6.99 -17.62 -3.69
CA ASN A 71 -7.81 -16.51 -4.20
C ASN A 71 -7.77 -16.48 -5.73
N TRP A 72 -6.62 -16.74 -6.35
CA TRP A 72 -6.50 -16.84 -7.80
C TRP A 72 -7.36 -17.98 -8.36
N GLU A 73 -7.31 -19.18 -7.77
CA GLU A 73 -8.16 -20.31 -8.17
C GLU A 73 -9.65 -20.00 -8.02
N LEU A 74 -10.03 -19.46 -6.86
CA LEU A 74 -11.42 -19.15 -6.55
C LEU A 74 -11.97 -18.02 -7.41
N THR A 75 -11.11 -17.13 -7.92
CA THR A 75 -11.52 -16.02 -8.79
C THR A 75 -11.59 -16.39 -10.28
N ALA A 76 -11.32 -17.65 -10.64
CA ALA A 76 -11.44 -18.15 -12.01
C ALA A 76 -12.78 -17.79 -12.71
N PRO A 77 -13.96 -17.83 -12.05
CA PRO A 77 -15.23 -17.44 -12.68
C PRO A 77 -15.30 -15.99 -13.17
N TRP A 78 -14.45 -15.10 -12.65
CA TRP A 78 -14.39 -13.68 -13.03
C TRP A 78 -13.31 -13.38 -14.06
N THR A 79 -12.72 -14.41 -14.68
CA THR A 79 -11.73 -14.22 -15.75
C THR A 79 -12.30 -13.36 -16.88
N GLY A 80 -11.65 -12.23 -17.15
CA GLY A 80 -12.06 -11.27 -18.20
C GLY A 80 -13.22 -10.35 -17.82
N ALA A 81 -13.78 -10.47 -16.61
CA ALA A 81 -14.83 -9.56 -16.14
C ALA A 81 -14.31 -8.13 -15.96
N GLN A 82 -15.22 -7.16 -16.13
CA GLN A 82 -14.93 -5.74 -15.91
C GLN A 82 -15.53 -5.26 -14.58
N VAL A 83 -14.83 -4.35 -13.91
CA VAL A 83 -15.36 -3.61 -12.76
C VAL A 83 -16.15 -2.41 -13.28
N LYS A 84 -17.49 -2.51 -13.26
CA LYS A 84 -18.41 -1.52 -13.83
C LYS A 84 -19.00 -0.56 -12.78
N ILE A 85 -18.13 0.00 -11.95
CA ILE A 85 -18.46 1.10 -11.03
C ILE A 85 -17.52 2.28 -11.28
N PRO A 86 -17.93 3.53 -11.00
CA PRO A 86 -17.02 4.66 -11.02
C PRO A 86 -15.85 4.44 -10.04
N VAL A 87 -14.62 4.65 -10.51
CA VAL A 87 -13.41 4.44 -9.69
C VAL A 87 -12.50 5.64 -9.80
N LYS A 88 -11.97 6.07 -8.66
CA LYS A 88 -10.82 6.97 -8.59
C LYS A 88 -9.64 6.21 -7.98
N PHE A 89 -8.51 6.21 -8.68
CA PHE A 89 -7.29 5.57 -8.22
C PHE A 89 -6.24 6.63 -7.94
N VAL A 90 -5.65 6.59 -6.74
CA VAL A 90 -4.65 7.54 -6.25
C VAL A 90 -3.46 6.73 -5.77
N VAL A 91 -2.25 7.08 -6.20
CA VAL A 91 -1.04 6.34 -5.86
C VAL A 91 0.17 7.28 -5.76
N GLY A 92 1.10 6.96 -4.86
CA GLY A 92 2.39 7.65 -4.78
C GLY A 92 3.36 7.20 -5.87
N ASP A 93 4.16 8.11 -6.42
CA ASP A 93 5.15 7.79 -7.44
C ASP A 93 6.34 6.95 -6.92
N GLN A 94 6.51 6.87 -5.59
CA GLN A 94 7.50 6.02 -4.91
C GLN A 94 6.87 4.78 -4.27
N ASP A 95 5.59 4.50 -4.52
CA ASP A 95 4.91 3.32 -4.01
C ASP A 95 5.53 2.03 -4.60
N LEU A 96 5.88 1.09 -3.72
CA LEU A 96 6.55 -0.16 -4.11
C LEU A 96 5.68 -1.04 -5.02
N VAL A 97 4.36 -1.01 -4.88
CA VAL A 97 3.41 -1.77 -5.72
C VAL A 97 3.36 -1.12 -7.09
N TYR A 98 3.24 0.21 -7.16
CA TYR A 98 3.27 0.96 -8.41
C TYR A 98 4.55 0.70 -9.22
N LYS A 99 5.69 0.62 -8.52
CA LYS A 99 7.01 0.37 -9.10
C LYS A 99 7.32 -1.12 -9.33
N SER A 100 6.43 -2.03 -8.92
CA SER A 100 6.60 -3.46 -9.11
C SER A 100 5.95 -3.98 -10.40
N LEU A 101 6.48 -5.09 -10.92
CA LEU A 101 5.77 -6.05 -11.79
C LEU A 101 4.98 -5.45 -12.99
N GLY A 102 5.51 -4.42 -13.64
CA GLY A 102 4.85 -3.82 -14.82
C GLY A 102 3.54 -3.09 -14.52
N VAL A 103 3.27 -2.76 -13.24
CA VAL A 103 2.05 -2.06 -12.81
C VAL A 103 1.95 -0.68 -13.45
N GLU A 104 3.07 0.07 -13.53
CA GLU A 104 3.14 1.36 -14.22
C GLU A 104 2.64 1.25 -15.68
N ASP A 105 3.13 0.24 -16.42
CA ASP A 105 2.69 -0.05 -17.78
C ASP A 105 1.22 -0.45 -17.84
N PHE A 106 0.76 -1.30 -16.92
CA PHE A 106 -0.65 -1.72 -16.87
C PHE A 106 -1.59 -0.53 -16.66
N ILE A 107 -1.21 0.40 -15.78
CA ILE A 107 -1.98 1.61 -15.47
C ILE A 107 -2.02 2.55 -16.69
N HIS A 108 -0.85 2.91 -17.23
CA HIS A 108 -0.74 4.00 -18.20
C HIS A 108 -0.90 3.57 -19.66
N LYS A 109 -0.65 2.30 -20.00
CA LYS A 109 -0.80 1.76 -21.37
C LYS A 109 -2.19 1.18 -21.64
N GLY A 110 -3.19 1.56 -20.83
CA GLY A 110 -4.60 1.24 -21.06
C GLY A 110 -5.08 -0.11 -20.53
N GLY A 111 -4.20 -0.93 -19.92
CA GLY A 111 -4.57 -2.20 -19.30
C GLY A 111 -5.60 -2.00 -18.18
N PHE A 112 -5.36 -1.05 -17.29
CA PHE A 112 -6.25 -0.78 -16.16
C PHE A 112 -7.62 -0.26 -16.63
N LYS A 113 -7.62 0.71 -17.55
CA LYS A 113 -8.85 1.28 -18.14
C LYS A 113 -9.67 0.23 -18.92
N LYS A 114 -9.02 -0.77 -19.52
CA LYS A 114 -9.70 -1.90 -20.19
C LYS A 114 -10.57 -2.73 -19.23
N PHE A 115 -10.05 -3.00 -18.01
CA PHE A 115 -10.77 -3.78 -16.99
C PHE A 115 -11.66 -2.92 -16.08
N VAL A 116 -11.39 -1.62 -15.98
CA VAL A 116 -12.18 -0.66 -15.19
C VAL A 116 -12.63 0.49 -16.11
N PRO A 117 -13.68 0.30 -16.93
CA PRO A 117 -14.09 1.26 -17.96
C PRO A 117 -14.47 2.65 -17.39
N PHE A 118 -14.93 2.72 -16.14
CA PHE A 118 -15.31 3.97 -15.46
C PHE A 118 -14.23 4.51 -14.51
N LEU A 119 -12.97 4.10 -14.70
CA LEU A 119 -11.82 4.70 -14.03
C LEU A 119 -11.65 6.18 -14.44
N GLU A 120 -11.69 7.11 -13.49
CA GLU A 120 -11.28 8.51 -13.72
C GLU A 120 -9.77 8.61 -13.97
N GLU A 121 -9.28 9.81 -14.29
CA GLU A 121 -7.84 10.03 -14.39
C GLU A 121 -7.12 9.56 -13.11
N VAL A 122 -6.02 8.82 -13.31
CA VAL A 122 -5.21 8.31 -12.22
C VAL A 122 -4.44 9.48 -11.60
N VAL A 123 -4.54 9.62 -10.29
CA VAL A 123 -3.82 10.65 -9.56
C VAL A 123 -2.47 10.10 -9.10
N MET A 124 -1.39 10.76 -9.53
CA MET A 124 -0.03 10.48 -9.09
C MET A 124 0.39 11.52 -8.05
N LEU A 125 0.78 11.06 -6.85
CA LEU A 125 1.32 11.92 -5.80
C LEU A 125 2.85 11.90 -5.85
N GLU A 126 3.45 13.05 -6.17
CA GLU A 126 4.89 13.20 -6.29
C GLU A 126 5.59 13.11 -4.93
N GLY A 127 6.64 12.30 -4.85
CA GLY A 127 7.46 12.13 -3.65
C GLY A 127 6.78 11.34 -2.55
N VAL A 128 5.67 10.65 -2.82
CA VAL A 128 4.89 9.92 -1.81
C VAL A 128 5.09 8.41 -1.99
N ALA A 129 5.28 7.71 -0.88
CA ALA A 129 5.45 6.25 -0.87
C ALA A 129 4.11 5.54 -0.64
N HIS A 130 4.11 4.44 0.11
CA HIS A 130 2.99 3.52 0.20
C HIS A 130 1.80 4.03 1.04
N PHE A 131 2.05 4.76 2.13
CA PHE A 131 1.02 5.16 3.09
C PHE A 131 0.45 6.55 2.76
N ILE A 132 -0.07 6.72 1.54
CA ILE A 132 -0.51 8.01 0.98
C ILE A 132 -1.48 8.79 1.90
N GLN A 133 -2.36 8.07 2.59
CA GLN A 133 -3.36 8.63 3.49
C GLN A 133 -2.77 9.16 4.81
N GLN A 134 -1.59 8.68 5.21
CA GLN A 134 -0.86 9.20 6.37
C GLN A 134 0.14 10.29 5.94
N GLU A 135 0.80 10.11 4.80
CA GLU A 135 1.81 11.05 4.29
C GLU A 135 1.20 12.35 3.71
N LYS A 136 0.01 12.27 3.10
CA LYS A 136 -0.73 13.40 2.50
C LYS A 136 -2.22 13.38 2.89
N PRO A 137 -2.56 13.48 4.19
CA PRO A 137 -3.93 13.27 4.68
C PRO A 137 -4.93 14.27 4.10
N ASP A 138 -4.56 15.54 3.98
CA ASP A 138 -5.45 16.60 3.47
C ASP A 138 -5.75 16.43 1.97
N GLU A 139 -4.73 16.08 1.18
CA GLU A 139 -4.86 15.86 -0.26
C GLU A 139 -5.72 14.63 -0.56
N ILE A 140 -5.50 13.53 0.17
CA ILE A 140 -6.34 12.33 0.07
C ILE A 140 -7.78 12.61 0.49
N SER A 141 -7.99 13.31 1.61
CA SER A 141 -9.32 13.69 2.09
C SER A 141 -10.07 14.54 1.06
N LYS A 142 -9.37 15.50 0.44
CA LYS A 142 -9.91 16.31 -0.66
C LYS A 142 -10.26 15.45 -1.87
N HIS A 143 -9.40 14.53 -2.28
CA HIS A 143 -9.67 13.66 -3.42
C HIS A 143 -10.87 12.75 -3.22
N ILE A 144 -11.06 12.23 -2.00
CA ILE A 144 -12.23 11.42 -1.63
C ILE A 144 -13.49 12.29 -1.68
N HIS A 145 -13.48 13.43 -0.98
CA HIS A 145 -14.62 14.34 -0.91
C HIS A 145 -15.07 14.82 -2.29
N ASP A 146 -14.14 15.28 -3.12
CA ASP A 146 -14.44 15.81 -4.45
C ASP A 146 -14.95 14.70 -5.40
N PHE A 147 -14.53 13.44 -5.21
CA PHE A 147 -15.03 12.31 -5.99
C PHE A 147 -16.46 11.93 -5.60
N ILE A 148 -16.72 11.72 -4.30
CA ILE A 148 -18.05 11.27 -3.84
C ILE A 148 -19.13 12.32 -4.06
N LYS A 149 -18.78 13.61 -4.09
CA LYS A 149 -19.70 14.71 -4.41
C LYS A 149 -20.19 14.72 -5.85
N LYS A 150 -19.58 13.97 -6.77
CA LYS A 150 -20.09 13.82 -8.15
C LYS A 150 -21.37 12.98 -8.23
N PHE A 151 -21.69 12.24 -7.17
CA PHE A 151 -22.80 11.30 -7.09
C PHE A 151 -23.92 11.74 -6.13
N HIS A 152 -23.80 12.93 -5.57
CA HIS A 152 -24.78 13.58 -4.69
C HIS A 152 -25.20 14.92 -5.31
#